data_AF-A0A5M3ZCV5-F1
#
_entry.id   AF-A0A5M3ZCV5-F1
#
_cell.length_a   1.000
_cell.length_b   1.000
_cell.length_c   1.000
_cell.angle_alpha   90.00
_cell.angle_beta   90.00
_cell.angle_gamma   90.00
#
_symmetry.space_group_name_H-M   'P 1'
#
loop_
_entity.id
_entity.type
_entity.pdbx_description
1 polymer ?
#
loop_
_entity_poly.entity_id
_entity_poly.type
_entity_poly.pdbx_seq_one_letter_code
_entity_poly.pdbx_strand_id
1 'polypeptide(L)'
;MALSAYILLCLSVLGLDAIYGFGFRNGFLELMANSYRERKLSGTAEPLQGNITGTGFDELLGNLIVFYWPVLDGNHPGLSLQAFHFSGAIVAVWVAIQVQSWRSPNRNSLLLSPTLFAMLSQVVAIAVVVPLWCAIYIWSSSPPRPKTRAISASAAHSIRLIPISTVLGFGIPTIAMLLPESTLQDLFSKQIAIAIETEYGYLRENSMPDGIFLCVCPCGAAVWLLWEESQF
;
A
#
# COMPACT_ATOMS: atom_id res chain seq x y z
N MET A 1 28.61 3.08 -3.95
CA MET A 1 27.26 3.68 -3.78
C MET A 1 26.51 3.85 -5.10
N ALA A 2 27.16 4.26 -6.20
CA ALA A 2 26.49 4.37 -7.50
C ALA A 2 26.04 3.01 -8.09
N LEU A 3 26.89 1.97 -8.02
CA LEU A 3 26.57 0.64 -8.56
C LEU A 3 25.30 0.03 -7.97
N SER A 4 25.12 0.13 -6.64
CA SER A 4 23.92 -0.39 -5.96
C SER A 4 22.64 0.34 -6.40
N ALA A 5 22.70 1.65 -6.62
CA ALA A 5 21.55 2.41 -7.11
C ALA A 5 21.17 1.99 -8.54
N TYR A 6 22.15 1.78 -9.43
CA TYR A 6 21.88 1.28 -10.78
C TYR A 6 21.28 -0.13 -10.77
N ILE A 7 21.77 -1.04 -9.92
CA ILE A 7 21.19 -2.38 -9.77
C ILE A 7 19.73 -2.28 -9.31
N LEU A 8 19.42 -1.38 -8.37
CA LEU A 8 18.06 -1.17 -7.88
C LEU A 8 17.12 -0.59 -8.94
N LEU A 9 17.61 0.29 -9.81
CA LEU A 9 16.83 0.75 -10.97
C LEU A 9 16.58 -0.39 -11.97
N CYS A 10 17.59 -1.21 -12.26
CA CYS A 10 17.41 -2.39 -13.10
C CYS A 10 16.38 -3.35 -12.50
N LEU A 11 16.38 -3.53 -11.18
CA LEU A 11 15.36 -4.31 -10.46
C LEU A 11 13.97 -3.70 -10.58
N SER A 12 13.84 -2.37 -10.55
CA SER A 12 12.56 -1.68 -10.75
C SER A 12 12.02 -1.93 -12.17
N VAL A 13 12.88 -1.82 -13.19
CA VAL A 13 12.53 -2.13 -14.59
C VAL A 13 12.16 -3.61 -14.77
N LEU A 14 12.93 -4.50 -14.14
CA LEU A 14 12.62 -5.93 -14.15
C LEU A 14 11.29 -6.21 -13.44
N GLY A 15 10.97 -5.49 -12.37
CA GLY A 15 9.66 -5.54 -11.72
C GLY A 15 8.51 -5.17 -12.66
N LEU A 16 8.71 -4.17 -13.54
CA LEU A 16 7.71 -3.79 -14.53
C LEU A 16 7.46 -4.90 -15.57
N ASP A 17 8.52 -5.52 -16.12
CA ASP A 17 8.36 -6.67 -17.02
C ASP A 17 7.76 -7.86 -16.27
N ALA A 18 8.14 -8.06 -15.01
CA ALA A 18 7.63 -9.17 -14.21
C ALA A 18 6.13 -9.06 -13.93
N ILE A 19 5.60 -7.86 -13.72
CA ILE A 19 4.19 -7.63 -13.40
C ILE A 19 3.37 -7.46 -14.66
N TYR A 20 3.70 -6.46 -15.48
CA TYR A 20 2.93 -6.12 -16.66
C TYR A 20 3.33 -6.95 -17.87
N GLY A 21 4.62 -7.23 -18.05
CA GLY A 21 5.12 -8.04 -19.17
C GLY A 21 4.61 -9.48 -19.11
N PHE A 22 4.75 -10.16 -17.96
CA PHE A 22 4.14 -11.49 -17.78
C PHE A 22 2.62 -11.44 -17.81
N GLY A 23 1.99 -10.45 -17.15
CA GLY A 23 0.54 -10.27 -17.15
C GLY A 23 -0.07 -10.05 -18.53
N PHE A 24 0.69 -9.47 -19.45
CA PHE A 24 0.30 -9.34 -20.85
C PHE A 24 0.50 -10.66 -21.61
N ARG A 25 1.67 -11.29 -21.45
CA ARG A 25 2.03 -12.54 -22.17
C ARG A 25 1.14 -13.72 -21.79
N ASN A 26 0.62 -13.77 -20.56
CA ASN A 26 -0.24 -14.85 -20.09
C ASN A 26 -1.75 -14.55 -20.24
N GLY A 27 -2.13 -13.40 -20.81
CA GLY A 27 -3.53 -12.99 -21.01
C GLY A 27 -4.25 -12.52 -19.75
N PHE A 28 -3.56 -12.40 -18.60
CA PHE A 28 -4.17 -11.99 -17.34
C PHE A 28 -4.76 -10.58 -17.41
N LEU A 29 -4.04 -9.63 -18.00
CA LEU A 29 -4.53 -8.25 -18.13
C LEU A 29 -5.77 -8.15 -19.03
N GLU A 30 -5.85 -8.98 -20.07
CA GLU A 30 -7.02 -9.05 -20.94
C GLU A 30 -8.22 -9.66 -20.20
N LEU A 31 -7.99 -10.70 -19.41
CA LEU A 31 -9.03 -11.33 -18.59
C LEU A 31 -9.61 -10.34 -17.57
N MET A 32 -8.76 -9.57 -16.89
CA MET A 32 -9.22 -8.52 -15.97
C MET A 32 -10.04 -7.44 -16.68
N ALA A 33 -9.55 -6.96 -17.83
CA ALA A 33 -10.25 -5.96 -18.61
C ALA A 33 -11.62 -6.45 -19.08
N ASN A 34 -11.73 -7.73 -19.44
CA ASN A 34 -13.01 -8.34 -19.83
C ASN A 34 -13.96 -8.49 -18.63
N SER A 35 -13.48 -8.97 -17.47
CA SER A 35 -14.27 -9.05 -16.24
C SER A 35 -14.81 -7.68 -15.81
N TYR A 36 -13.99 -6.63 -15.89
CA TYR A 36 -14.44 -5.26 -15.62
C TYR A 36 -15.50 -4.78 -16.61
N ARG A 37 -15.29 -4.99 -17.93
CA ARG A 37 -16.29 -4.63 -18.97
C ARG A 37 -17.62 -5.35 -18.79
N GLU A 38 -17.57 -6.62 -18.41
CA GLU A 38 -18.77 -7.43 -18.15
C GLU A 38 -19.44 -7.08 -16.81
N ARG A 39 -18.83 -6.21 -16.00
CA ARG A 39 -19.23 -5.89 -14.62
C ARG A 39 -19.44 -7.13 -13.77
N LYS A 40 -18.52 -8.08 -13.87
CA LYS A 40 -18.51 -9.29 -13.06
C LYS A 40 -17.23 -9.40 -12.26
N LEU A 41 -17.32 -10.02 -11.10
CA LEU A 41 -16.16 -10.41 -10.33
C LEU A 41 -15.36 -11.49 -11.08
N SER A 42 -14.05 -11.45 -10.92
CA SER A 42 -13.15 -12.33 -11.69
C SER A 42 -13.41 -13.79 -11.34
N GLY A 43 -13.78 -14.59 -12.34
CA GLY A 43 -14.01 -16.03 -12.19
C GLY A 43 -15.36 -16.42 -11.59
N THR A 44 -16.26 -15.46 -11.31
CA THR A 44 -17.61 -15.74 -10.79
C THR A 44 -18.69 -15.05 -11.65
N ALA A 45 -19.96 -15.43 -11.42
CA ALA A 45 -21.11 -14.78 -12.06
C ALA A 45 -21.63 -13.57 -11.28
N GLU A 46 -20.93 -13.18 -10.21
CA GLU A 46 -21.38 -12.15 -9.28
C GLU A 46 -21.12 -10.75 -9.83
N PRO A 47 -22.03 -9.78 -9.57
CA PRO A 47 -21.90 -8.44 -10.10
C PRO A 47 -20.77 -7.67 -9.42
N LEU A 48 -19.98 -6.98 -10.23
CA LEU A 48 -19.03 -5.97 -9.78
C LEU A 48 -19.77 -4.65 -9.51
N GLN A 49 -19.52 -4.06 -8.34
CA GLN A 49 -20.01 -2.71 -8.07
C GLN A 49 -19.29 -1.68 -8.93
N GLY A 50 -20.08 -0.91 -9.68
CA GLY A 50 -19.55 0.11 -10.59
C GLY A 50 -19.58 1.54 -10.05
N ASN A 51 -20.10 1.78 -8.85
CA ASN A 51 -20.30 3.13 -8.29
C ASN A 51 -19.98 3.15 -6.80
N ILE A 52 -18.69 3.05 -6.46
CA ILE A 52 -18.22 2.95 -5.07
C ILE A 52 -17.99 4.36 -4.51
N THR A 53 -17.35 5.22 -5.29
CA THR A 53 -17.03 6.61 -4.92
C THR A 53 -17.89 7.63 -5.65
N GLY A 54 -18.44 7.30 -6.82
CA GLY A 54 -19.15 8.27 -7.67
C GLY A 54 -18.24 9.24 -8.41
N THR A 55 -16.94 8.94 -8.47
CA THR A 55 -15.92 9.75 -9.13
C THR A 55 -15.23 8.98 -10.26
N GLY A 56 -14.38 9.65 -11.04
CA GLY A 56 -13.58 9.00 -12.09
C GLY A 56 -12.60 7.94 -11.58
N PHE A 57 -12.41 7.79 -10.26
CA PHE A 57 -11.58 6.74 -9.66
C PHE A 57 -12.26 5.37 -9.60
N ASP A 58 -13.56 5.28 -9.85
CA ASP A 58 -14.31 4.01 -9.82
C ASP A 58 -13.81 3.00 -10.85
N GLU A 59 -13.19 3.46 -11.96
CA GLU A 59 -12.55 2.56 -12.93
C GLU A 59 -11.27 1.93 -12.38
N LEU A 60 -10.45 2.71 -11.68
CA LEU A 60 -9.25 2.20 -11.02
C LEU A 60 -9.66 1.22 -9.91
N LEU A 61 -10.59 1.62 -9.05
CA LEU A 61 -11.08 0.81 -7.94
C LEU A 61 -11.71 -0.50 -8.41
N GLY A 62 -12.54 -0.46 -9.45
CA GLY A 62 -13.16 -1.65 -10.01
C GLY A 62 -12.13 -2.63 -10.58
N ASN A 63 -11.08 -2.14 -11.26
CA ASN A 63 -9.99 -3.00 -11.73
C ASN A 63 -9.20 -3.62 -10.55
N LEU A 64 -8.96 -2.88 -9.46
CA LEU A 64 -8.32 -3.42 -8.26
C LEU A 64 -9.19 -4.48 -7.58
N ILE A 65 -10.51 -4.27 -7.50
CA ILE A 65 -11.43 -5.26 -6.94
C ILE A 65 -11.42 -6.55 -7.75
N VAL A 66 -11.48 -6.45 -9.09
CA VAL A 66 -11.37 -7.61 -9.99
C VAL A 66 -10.04 -8.34 -9.80
N PHE A 67 -8.94 -7.62 -9.60
CA PHE A 67 -7.62 -8.19 -9.33
C PHE A 67 -7.57 -8.96 -7.99
N TYR A 68 -8.05 -8.36 -6.91
CA TYR A 68 -7.96 -8.93 -5.56
C TYR A 68 -9.05 -9.97 -5.25
N TRP A 69 -10.15 -10.00 -6.01
CA TRP A 69 -11.27 -10.91 -5.75
C TRP A 69 -10.87 -12.38 -5.62
N PRO A 70 -10.15 -12.99 -6.59
CA PRO A 70 -9.81 -14.42 -6.54
C PRO A 70 -8.92 -14.80 -5.36
N VAL A 71 -8.22 -13.82 -4.80
CA VAL A 71 -7.34 -13.96 -3.64
C VAL A 71 -8.14 -13.95 -2.33
N LEU A 72 -9.22 -13.17 -2.28
CA LEU A 72 -10.00 -12.92 -1.06
C LEU A 72 -11.25 -13.79 -0.97
N ASP A 73 -11.76 -14.30 -2.09
CA ASP A 73 -12.99 -15.12 -2.16
C ASP A 73 -12.88 -16.45 -1.39
N GLY A 74 -11.67 -16.98 -1.17
CA GLY A 74 -11.46 -18.21 -0.41
C GLY A 74 -11.74 -19.50 -1.20
N ASN A 75 -12.37 -19.39 -2.38
CA ASN A 75 -12.53 -20.49 -3.35
C ASN A 75 -11.19 -21.06 -3.86
N HIS A 76 -10.11 -20.28 -3.76
CA HIS A 76 -8.76 -20.69 -4.16
C HIS A 76 -7.79 -20.59 -2.97
N PRO A 77 -7.83 -21.54 -2.01
CA PRO A 77 -7.09 -21.42 -0.74
C PRO A 77 -5.57 -21.31 -0.94
N GLY A 78 -5.02 -21.89 -2.02
CA GLY A 78 -3.61 -21.74 -2.36
C GLY A 78 -3.22 -20.30 -2.75
N LEU A 79 -4.09 -19.58 -3.46
CA LEU A 79 -3.88 -18.18 -3.82
C LEU A 79 -4.04 -17.27 -2.59
N SER A 80 -5.06 -17.53 -1.76
CA SER A 80 -5.26 -16.80 -0.51
C SER A 80 -4.09 -16.95 0.46
N LEU A 81 -3.55 -18.17 0.62
CA LEU A 81 -2.38 -18.42 1.47
C LEU A 81 -1.12 -17.72 0.94
N GLN A 82 -0.91 -17.76 -0.38
CA GLN A 82 0.21 -17.06 -1.02
C GLN A 82 0.11 -15.54 -0.81
N ALA A 83 -1.08 -14.97 -0.93
CA ALA A 83 -1.29 -13.55 -0.68
C ALA A 83 -1.12 -13.17 0.79
N PHE A 84 -1.54 -14.02 1.73
CA PHE A 84 -1.26 -13.83 3.15
C PHE A 84 0.25 -13.84 3.45
N HIS A 85 1.00 -14.76 2.84
CA HIS A 85 2.46 -14.75 2.95
C HIS A 85 3.06 -13.46 2.34
N PHE A 86 2.56 -13.03 1.19
CA PHE A 86 3.03 -11.81 0.52
C PHE A 86 2.72 -10.55 1.32
N SER A 87 1.54 -10.45 1.93
CA SER A 87 1.13 -9.30 2.75
C SER A 87 2.01 -9.15 4.00
N GLY A 88 2.37 -10.27 4.65
CA GLY A 88 3.33 -10.27 5.76
C GLY A 88 4.72 -9.76 5.34
N ALA A 89 5.21 -10.19 4.17
CA ALA A 89 6.47 -9.69 3.62
C ALA A 89 6.42 -8.19 3.29
N ILE A 90 5.29 -7.70 2.74
CA ILE A 90 5.06 -6.28 2.47
C ILE A 90 5.15 -5.47 3.76
N VAL A 91 4.46 -5.89 4.83
CA VAL A 91 4.49 -5.19 6.13
C VAL A 91 5.92 -5.06 6.66
N ALA A 92 6.70 -6.14 6.59
CA ALA A 92 8.08 -6.13 7.06
C ALA A 92 8.96 -5.14 6.27
N VAL A 93 8.85 -5.14 4.94
CA VAL A 93 9.56 -4.19 4.07
C VAL A 93 9.12 -2.76 4.38
N TRP A 94 7.82 -2.54 4.58
CA TRP A 94 7.27 -1.22 4.82
C TRP A 94 7.74 -0.61 6.13
N VAL A 95 7.72 -1.40 7.21
CA VAL A 95 8.27 -0.99 8.51
C VAL A 95 9.74 -0.58 8.38
N ALA A 96 10.53 -1.33 7.60
CA ALA A 96 11.94 -1.00 7.37
C ALA A 96 12.11 0.35 6.66
N ILE A 97 11.34 0.61 5.59
CA ILE A 97 11.34 1.89 4.86
C ILE A 97 10.97 3.04 5.79
N GLN A 98 9.92 2.87 6.59
CA GLN A 98 9.44 3.88 7.51
C GLN A 98 10.52 4.22 8.56
N VAL A 99 11.10 3.21 9.21
CA VAL A 99 12.19 3.39 10.19
C VAL A 99 13.41 4.08 9.55
N GLN A 100 13.76 3.69 8.32
CA GLN A 100 14.91 4.26 7.61
C GLN A 100 14.68 5.73 7.20
N SER A 101 13.43 6.08 6.90
CA SER A 101 13.01 7.45 6.59
C SER A 101 13.06 8.34 7.83
N TRP A 102 12.61 7.83 8.98
CA TRP A 102 12.73 8.51 10.27
C TRP A 102 14.17 8.78 10.69
N ARG A 103 15.11 7.89 10.31
CA ARG A 103 16.55 8.06 10.56
C ARG A 103 17.22 9.02 9.58
N SER A 104 16.59 9.35 8.47
CA SER A 104 17.19 10.20 7.44
C SER A 104 17.30 11.66 7.90
N PRO A 105 18.43 12.34 7.64
CA PRO A 105 18.53 13.78 7.87
C PRO A 105 17.55 14.58 7.02
N ASN A 106 17.13 14.02 5.88
CA ASN A 106 16.21 14.66 4.93
C ASN A 106 14.76 14.16 5.08
N ARG A 107 14.33 13.87 6.32
CA ARG A 107 13.02 13.27 6.62
C ARG A 107 11.82 14.13 6.16
N ASN A 108 12.00 15.44 6.01
CA ASN A 108 10.94 16.36 5.58
C ASN A 108 10.85 16.48 4.04
N SER A 109 11.69 15.77 3.29
CA SER A 109 11.63 15.81 1.83
C SER A 109 10.50 14.93 1.32
N LEU A 110 9.58 15.53 0.57
CA LEU A 110 8.52 14.80 -0.14
C LEU A 110 9.08 13.68 -1.02
N LEU A 111 10.27 13.87 -1.62
CA LEU A 111 10.93 12.87 -2.47
C LEU A 111 11.36 11.59 -1.71
N LEU A 112 11.41 11.62 -0.39
CA LEU A 112 11.73 10.47 0.46
C LEU A 112 10.55 10.06 1.34
N SER A 113 9.39 10.69 1.19
CA SER A 113 8.20 10.40 1.99
C SER A 113 7.71 8.98 1.71
N PRO A 114 7.73 8.08 2.71
CA PRO A 114 7.23 6.73 2.53
C PRO A 114 5.77 6.72 2.09
N THR A 115 4.95 7.63 2.62
CA THR A 115 3.51 7.70 2.31
C THR A 115 3.24 7.87 0.82
N LEU A 116 3.99 8.75 0.14
CA LEU A 116 3.83 8.95 -1.31
C LEU A 116 4.20 7.69 -2.11
N PHE A 117 5.28 7.01 -1.72
CA PHE A 117 5.67 5.76 -2.35
C PHE A 117 4.69 4.62 -2.01
N ALA A 118 4.00 4.68 -0.87
CA ALA A 118 2.95 3.73 -0.52
C ALA A 118 1.77 3.87 -1.48
N MET A 119 1.30 5.10 -1.70
CA MET A 119 0.23 5.38 -2.64
C MET A 119 0.62 5.00 -4.08
N LEU A 120 1.86 5.31 -4.48
CA LEU A 120 2.36 4.91 -5.80
C LEU A 120 2.40 3.39 -5.96
N SER A 121 2.70 2.66 -4.88
CA SER A 121 2.76 1.20 -4.88
C SER A 121 1.40 0.52 -5.04
N GLN A 122 0.29 1.21 -4.73
CA GLN A 122 -1.06 0.70 -5.00
C GLN A 122 -1.37 0.65 -6.51
N VAL A 123 -0.77 1.55 -7.30
CA VAL A 123 -1.02 1.66 -8.74
C VAL A 123 -0.01 0.86 -9.58
N VAL A 124 1.28 0.96 -9.23
CA VAL A 124 2.38 0.40 -10.02
C VAL A 124 2.89 -0.94 -9.50
N ALA A 125 2.53 -1.27 -8.24
CA ALA A 125 3.05 -2.37 -7.42
C ALA A 125 4.38 -2.12 -6.70
N ILE A 126 4.46 -2.74 -5.52
CA ILE A 126 5.58 -2.64 -4.56
C ILE A 126 6.92 -3.12 -5.17
N ALA A 127 6.90 -4.12 -6.04
CA ALA A 127 8.11 -4.66 -6.66
C ALA A 127 8.87 -3.64 -7.53
N VAL A 128 8.16 -2.66 -8.07
CA VAL A 128 8.74 -1.57 -8.88
C VAL A 128 9.14 -0.41 -7.98
N VAL A 129 8.25 -0.04 -7.06
CA VAL A 129 8.32 1.19 -6.28
C VAL A 129 9.37 1.11 -5.16
N VAL A 130 9.53 -0.05 -4.51
CA VAL A 130 10.50 -0.21 -3.42
C VAL A 130 11.95 -0.10 -3.90
N PRO A 131 12.40 -0.80 -4.97
CA PRO A 131 13.75 -0.62 -5.49
C PRO A 131 14.00 0.81 -5.97
N LEU A 132 12.99 1.45 -6.58
CA LEU A 132 13.06 2.85 -7.00
C LEU A 132 13.27 3.78 -5.80
N TRP A 133 12.49 3.61 -4.73
CA TRP A 133 12.66 4.37 -3.49
C TRP A 133 14.05 4.18 -2.91
N CYS A 134 14.54 2.93 -2.83
CA CYS A 134 15.89 2.64 -2.34
C CYS A 134 16.99 3.31 -3.19
N ALA A 135 16.84 3.35 -4.52
CA ALA A 135 17.78 4.03 -5.41
C ALA A 135 17.82 5.55 -5.15
N ILE A 136 16.64 6.18 -5.08
CA ILE A 136 16.49 7.60 -4.76
C ILE A 136 17.04 7.91 -3.36
N TYR A 137 16.79 7.03 -2.40
CA TYR A 137 17.30 7.15 -1.04
C TYR A 137 18.83 7.11 -1.01
N ILE A 138 19.47 6.18 -1.72
CA ILE A 138 20.94 6.09 -1.79
C ILE A 138 21.56 7.33 -2.44
N TRP A 139 20.91 7.91 -3.46
CA TRP A 139 21.41 9.13 -4.09
C TRP A 139 21.20 10.38 -3.24
N SER A 140 20.08 10.45 -2.53
CA SER A 140 19.71 11.62 -1.72
C SER A 140 20.35 11.61 -0.33
N SER A 141 20.74 10.43 0.17
CA SER A 141 21.37 10.29 1.48
C SER A 141 22.87 10.56 1.39
N SER A 142 23.33 11.59 2.10
CA SER A 142 24.76 11.73 2.40
C SER A 142 25.20 10.58 3.33
N PRO A 143 26.46 10.09 3.22
CA PRO A 143 26.95 9.03 4.09
C PRO A 143 26.74 9.42 5.56
N PRO A 144 26.25 8.50 6.40
CA PRO A 144 25.92 8.82 7.78
C PRO A 144 27.20 9.27 8.49
N ARG A 145 27.31 10.58 8.73
CA ARG A 145 28.31 11.07 9.68
C ARG A 145 27.89 10.52 11.04
N PRO A 146 28.78 9.85 11.79
CA PRO A 146 28.48 9.41 13.14
C PRO A 146 28.34 10.66 14.01
N LYS A 147 27.18 11.28 13.98
CA LYS A 147 26.80 12.28 14.96
C LYS A 147 26.18 11.49 16.09
N THR A 148 26.88 11.45 17.21
CA THR A 148 26.39 11.10 18.55
C THR A 148 25.30 12.10 18.96
N ARG A 149 24.26 12.25 18.14
CA ARG A 149 23.12 13.10 18.47
C ARG A 149 22.26 12.24 19.37
N ALA A 150 22.19 12.60 20.65
CA ALA A 150 21.25 12.01 21.58
C ALA A 150 19.87 12.03 20.90
N ILE A 151 19.36 10.85 20.55
CA ILE A 151 18.03 10.70 20.01
C ILE A 151 17.10 11.15 21.14
N SER A 152 16.30 12.19 20.90
CA SER A 152 15.30 12.63 21.87
C SER A 152 14.46 11.43 22.31
N ALA A 153 14.15 11.33 23.61
CA ALA A 153 13.30 10.27 24.13
C ALA A 153 11.96 10.16 23.37
N SER A 154 11.44 11.29 22.88
CA SER A 154 10.24 11.33 22.03
C SER A 154 10.44 10.63 20.68
N ALA A 155 11.54 10.90 19.97
CA ALA A 155 11.83 10.26 18.68
C ALA A 155 12.09 8.75 18.81
N ALA A 156 12.72 8.33 19.91
CA ALA A 156 12.93 6.90 20.19
C ALA A 156 11.60 6.17 20.47
N HIS A 157 10.66 6.83 21.14
CA HIS A 157 9.31 6.29 21.36
C HIS A 157 8.53 6.16 20.05
N SER A 158 8.52 7.19 19.20
CA SER A 158 7.84 7.17 17.90
C SER A 158 8.34 6.04 16.99
N ILE A 159 9.66 5.82 16.92
CA ILE A 159 10.24 4.74 16.11
C ILE A 159 9.81 3.35 16.60
N ARG A 160 9.66 3.16 17.92
CA ARG A 160 9.19 1.87 18.50
C ARG A 160 7.71 1.60 18.22
N LEU A 161 6.91 2.64 18.00
CA LEU A 161 5.49 2.50 17.68
C LEU A 161 5.23 2.20 16.20
N ILE A 162 6.21 2.39 15.30
CA ILE A 162 6.06 2.13 13.86
C ILE A 162 5.60 0.69 13.56
N PRO A 163 6.22 -0.38 14.09
CA PRO A 163 5.79 -1.74 13.79
C PRO A 163 4.38 -2.02 14.32
N ILE A 164 4.06 -1.54 15.52
CA ILE A 164 2.76 -1.74 16.16
C ILE A 164 1.66 -1.04 15.35
N SER A 165 1.87 0.24 15.02
CA SER A 165 0.92 1.01 14.21
C SER A 165 0.74 0.43 12.81
N THR A 166 1.80 -0.11 12.19
CA THR A 166 1.71 -0.75 10.87
C THR A 166 0.92 -2.06 10.94
N VAL A 167 1.16 -2.90 11.95
CA VAL A 167 0.41 -4.15 12.13
C VAL A 167 -1.06 -3.88 12.45
N LEU A 168 -1.36 -2.87 13.26
CA LEU A 168 -2.74 -2.49 13.58
C LEU A 168 -3.46 -1.86 12.38
N GLY A 169 -2.77 -0.98 11.64
CA GLY A 169 -3.36 -0.23 10.52
C GLY A 169 -3.48 -1.04 9.23
N PHE A 170 -2.57 -1.99 8.98
CA PHE A 170 -2.60 -2.84 7.80
C PHE A 170 -3.11 -4.25 8.12
N GLY A 171 -2.54 -4.89 9.14
CA GLY A 171 -2.80 -6.30 9.43
C GLY A 171 -4.25 -6.58 9.82
N ILE A 172 -4.87 -5.73 10.63
CA ILE A 172 -6.27 -5.93 11.05
C ILE A 172 -7.23 -5.84 9.83
N PRO A 173 -7.18 -4.78 8.99
CA PRO A 173 -7.98 -4.72 7.77
C PRO A 173 -7.75 -5.90 6.83
N THR A 174 -6.49 -6.28 6.58
CA THR A 174 -6.17 -7.38 5.67
C THR A 174 -6.71 -8.72 6.19
N ILE A 175 -6.61 -9.00 7.50
CA ILE A 175 -7.20 -10.20 8.10
C ILE A 175 -8.73 -10.17 8.00
N ALA A 176 -9.33 -8.99 8.18
CA ALA A 176 -10.79 -8.83 8.07
C ALA A 176 -11.32 -9.09 6.66
N MET A 177 -10.53 -8.85 5.61
CA MET A 177 -10.91 -9.13 4.21
C MET A 177 -10.74 -10.58 3.77
N LEU A 178 -9.84 -11.30 4.45
CA LEU A 178 -9.62 -12.72 4.22
C LEU A 178 -10.70 -13.61 4.85
N LEU A 179 -11.58 -13.04 5.68
CA LEU A 179 -12.69 -13.78 6.25
C LEU A 179 -13.64 -14.24 5.12
N PRO A 180 -14.05 -15.52 5.13
CA PRO A 180 -15.00 -16.03 4.15
C PRO A 180 -16.36 -15.34 4.31
N GLU A 181 -17.09 -15.26 3.19
CA GLU A 181 -18.45 -14.75 3.17
C GLU A 181 -19.28 -15.56 4.18
N SER A 182 -19.66 -14.91 5.26
CA SER A 182 -20.46 -15.47 6.35
C SER A 182 -21.63 -14.53 6.56
N THR A 183 -22.61 -14.91 7.38
CA THR A 183 -23.79 -14.07 7.69
C THR A 183 -23.44 -12.67 8.24
N LEU A 184 -22.16 -12.38 8.52
CA LEU A 184 -21.64 -11.10 8.99
C LEU A 184 -21.01 -10.21 7.89
N GLN A 185 -20.73 -10.73 6.69
CA GLN A 185 -20.18 -9.96 5.55
C GLN A 185 -20.93 -10.31 4.28
N ASP A 186 -21.82 -9.41 3.84
CA ASP A 186 -22.39 -9.47 2.49
C ASP A 186 -21.31 -9.19 1.43
N LEU A 187 -21.47 -9.77 0.23
CA LEU A 187 -20.72 -9.43 -1.00
C LEU A 187 -20.44 -7.93 -1.14
N PHE A 188 -21.43 -7.10 -0.78
CA PHE A 188 -21.33 -5.65 -0.81
C PHE A 188 -20.27 -5.09 0.13
N SER A 189 -20.28 -5.56 1.38
CA SER A 189 -19.33 -5.16 2.42
C SER A 189 -17.91 -5.59 2.09
N LYS A 190 -17.73 -6.70 1.37
CA LYS A 190 -16.41 -7.21 0.98
C LYS A 190 -15.79 -6.40 -0.15
N GLN A 191 -16.56 -6.05 -1.18
CA GLN A 191 -16.09 -5.17 -2.26
C GLN A 191 -15.74 -3.76 -1.74
N ILE A 192 -16.54 -3.24 -0.80
CA ILE A 192 -16.23 -1.97 -0.13
C ILE A 192 -14.99 -2.08 0.74
N ALA A 193 -14.81 -3.17 1.48
CA ALA A 193 -13.61 -3.37 2.27
C ALA A 193 -12.36 -3.26 1.37
N ILE A 194 -12.35 -3.98 0.24
CA ILE A 194 -11.25 -3.92 -0.74
C ILE A 194 -11.03 -2.49 -1.24
N ALA A 195 -12.09 -1.80 -1.66
CA ALA A 195 -12.02 -0.41 -2.09
C ALA A 195 -11.40 0.49 -1.00
N ILE A 196 -11.82 0.30 0.23
CA ILE A 196 -11.39 1.06 1.40
C ILE A 196 -9.91 0.83 1.71
N GLU A 197 -9.40 -0.41 1.67
CA GLU A 197 -7.95 -0.67 1.81
C GLU A 197 -7.15 -0.10 0.65
N THR A 198 -7.76 0.07 -0.54
CA THR A 198 -7.09 0.72 -1.66
C THR A 198 -7.16 2.26 -1.64
N GLU A 199 -8.17 2.86 -0.99
CA GLU A 199 -8.49 4.29 -1.10
C GLU A 199 -8.45 5.09 0.22
N TYR A 200 -8.09 4.50 1.37
CA TYR A 200 -8.13 5.17 2.69
C TYR A 200 -7.25 6.45 2.85
N GLY A 201 -6.64 6.95 1.78
CA GLY A 201 -6.00 8.27 1.71
C GLY A 201 -6.93 9.45 1.35
N TYR A 202 -8.18 9.26 0.90
CA TYR A 202 -8.95 10.37 0.31
C TYR A 202 -10.35 10.68 0.92
N LEU A 203 -11.00 9.74 1.63
CA LEU A 203 -12.42 9.89 2.00
C LEU A 203 -12.73 10.57 3.34
N ARG A 204 -11.93 11.56 3.80
CA ARG A 204 -12.34 12.39 4.95
C ARG A 204 -11.91 13.86 4.87
N GLU A 205 -12.14 14.48 3.71
CA GLU A 205 -11.94 15.93 3.54
C GLU A 205 -13.20 16.77 3.86
N ASN A 206 -14.39 16.16 3.95
CA ASN A 206 -15.66 16.94 3.94
C ASN A 206 -16.61 16.79 5.15
N SER A 207 -16.20 16.23 6.29
CA SER A 207 -17.02 16.32 7.52
C SER A 207 -16.23 16.04 8.80
N MET A 208 -15.59 17.07 9.37
CA MET A 208 -15.84 17.53 10.74
C MET A 208 -15.01 18.80 11.04
N PRO A 209 -15.61 19.81 11.70
CA PRO A 209 -14.87 20.89 12.32
C PRO A 209 -14.20 20.30 13.57
N ASP A 210 -12.87 20.33 13.60
CA ASP A 210 -11.97 20.16 14.77
C ASP A 210 -10.75 19.31 14.39
N GLY A 211 -9.85 19.96 13.64
CA GLY A 211 -8.40 19.81 13.57
C GLY A 211 -7.67 18.56 14.09
N ILE A 212 -8.14 17.35 13.78
CA ILE A 212 -7.34 16.11 13.93
C ILE A 212 -7.53 15.27 12.66
N PHE A 213 -6.58 15.40 11.73
CA PHE A 213 -6.52 14.57 10.51
C PHE A 213 -5.92 13.20 10.80
N LEU A 214 -6.77 12.24 11.17
CA LEU A 214 -6.40 10.82 11.21
C LEU A 214 -6.56 10.21 9.80
N CYS A 215 -5.62 10.52 8.91
CA CYS A 215 -5.49 9.83 7.63
C CYS A 215 -4.83 8.47 7.88
N VAL A 216 -5.64 7.46 8.19
CA VAL A 216 -5.18 6.07 8.32
C VAL A 216 -4.97 5.51 6.92
N CYS A 217 -3.88 5.91 6.28
CA CYS A 217 -3.39 5.17 5.12
C CYS A 217 -3.10 3.73 5.59
N PRO A 218 -3.46 2.68 4.82
CA PRO A 218 -3.16 1.28 5.14
C PRO A 218 -1.67 1.06 5.43
N CYS A 219 -0.81 1.98 5.02
CA CYS A 219 0.63 1.94 5.17
C CYS A 219 1.16 2.65 6.45
N GLY A 220 0.30 2.99 7.44
CA GLY A 220 0.72 3.57 8.74
C GLY A 220 0.96 5.08 8.75
N ALA A 221 0.46 5.82 7.76
CA ALA A 221 0.71 7.27 7.61
C ALA A 221 0.05 8.14 8.70
N ALA A 222 -0.88 7.60 9.50
CA ALA A 222 -1.56 8.35 10.56
C ALA A 222 -0.56 8.98 11.56
N VAL A 223 0.54 8.29 11.87
CA VAL A 223 1.59 8.80 12.78
C VAL A 223 2.39 9.95 12.15
N TRP A 224 2.48 9.98 10.82
CA TRP A 224 3.30 10.95 10.10
C TRP A 224 2.60 12.32 10.01
N LEU A 225 1.30 12.33 9.70
CA LEU A 225 0.52 13.58 9.63
C LEU A 225 0.22 14.19 11.01
N LEU A 226 -0.06 13.36 12.02
CA LEU A 226 -0.23 13.82 13.41
C LEU A 226 1.04 14.48 13.98
N TRP A 227 2.22 14.10 13.49
CA TRP A 227 3.49 14.72 13.92
C TRP A 227 3.74 16.06 13.20
N GLU A 228 3.35 16.19 11.93
CA GLU A 228 3.54 17.43 11.17
C GLU A 228 2.65 18.58 11.69
N GLU A 229 1.43 18.27 12.16
CA GLU A 229 0.58 19.23 12.89
C GLU A 229 1.15 19.61 14.28
N SER A 230 1.94 18.74 14.92
CA SER A 230 2.56 19.03 16.24
C SER A 230 3.81 19.92 16.18
N GLN A 231 4.15 20.43 14.98
CA GLN A 231 5.28 21.33 14.76
C GLN A 231 4.84 22.76 14.40
N PHE A 232 3.53 23.06 14.46
CA PHE A 232 2.97 24.42 14.44
C PHE A 232 2.42 24.82 15.80
#